data_AF-A0AAU9WUH7-F1
#
_entry.id   AF-A0AAU9WUH7-F1
#
_cell.length_a   1.000
_cell.length_b   1.000
_cell.length_c   1.000
_cell.angle_alpha   90.00
_cell.angle_beta   90.00
_cell.angle_gamma   90.00
#
_symmetry.space_group_name_H-M   'P 1'
#
loop_
_entity.id
_entity.type
_entity.pdbx_description
1 polymer ?
#
loop_
_entity_poly.entity_id
_entity_poly.type
_entity_poly.pdbx_seq_one_letter_code
_entity_poly.pdbx_strand_id
1 'polypeptide(L)'
;MLNLNKFLSHRNKRPEGIQPNFFLAVRIHNPELHKKVDGIQHSIAKYDEKLRPTTISSEKLHVSLMVMRLENAEEIQREGKILHQCKTPVEAIAAKSAMTLRFSGRGHFGHQFLYTKPDVKETIFLESVEETVRKIFTIEGIPSTDSRVHTSLEHHENRREKV
;
A
#
# COMPACT_ATOMS: atom_id res chain seq x y z
N MET A 1 -31.49 -12.13 2.57
CA MET A 1 -30.95 -10.76 2.72
C MET A 1 -29.82 -10.80 3.75
N LEU A 2 -28.57 -10.63 3.30
CA LEU A 2 -27.41 -10.57 4.19
C LEU A 2 -27.42 -9.24 4.95
N ASN A 3 -27.39 -9.32 6.27
CA ASN A 3 -27.50 -8.18 7.17
C ASN A 3 -26.18 -7.38 7.17
N LEU A 4 -26.12 -6.34 6.33
CA LEU A 4 -24.96 -5.48 6.08
C LEU A 4 -24.43 -4.83 7.36
N ASN A 5 -25.29 -4.60 8.36
CA ASN A 5 -24.93 -3.98 9.64
C ASN A 5 -24.06 -4.87 10.53
N LYS A 6 -24.13 -6.21 10.36
CA LYS A 6 -23.28 -7.15 11.14
C LYS A 6 -21.82 -7.14 10.68
N PHE A 7 -21.55 -6.75 9.42
CA PHE A 7 -20.20 -6.60 8.87
C PHE A 7 -19.56 -5.26 9.22
N LEU A 8 -20.37 -4.24 9.54
CA LEU A 8 -19.87 -2.91 9.93
C LEU A 8 -19.40 -2.84 11.39
N SER A 9 -19.87 -3.74 12.28
CA SER A 9 -19.49 -3.72 13.70
C SER A 9 -18.19 -4.48 14.03
N HIS A 10 -17.59 -5.18 13.06
CA HIS A 10 -16.28 -5.84 13.21
C HIS A 10 -15.14 -5.05 12.54
N ARG A 11 -15.43 -3.86 12.01
CA ARG A 11 -14.39 -2.92 11.62
C ARG A 11 -13.83 -2.29 12.90
N ASN A 12 -12.51 -2.42 13.06
CA ASN A 12 -11.67 -1.64 13.97
C ASN A 12 -11.51 -2.16 15.40
N LYS A 13 -10.71 -3.22 15.60
CA LYS A 13 -9.64 -3.22 16.61
C LYS A 13 -8.43 -3.99 16.10
N ARG A 14 -7.24 -3.38 16.19
CA ARG A 14 -5.94 -4.03 16.03
C ARG A 14 -5.94 -5.30 16.91
N PRO A 15 -5.42 -6.45 16.45
CA PRO A 15 -4.90 -7.43 17.39
C PRO A 15 -3.69 -6.76 18.07
N GLU A 16 -3.91 -6.14 19.23
CA GLU A 16 -2.85 -5.43 19.96
C GLU A 16 -1.64 -6.36 20.14
N GLY A 17 -0.45 -5.86 19.81
CA GLY A 17 0.80 -6.63 19.95
C GLY A 17 1.25 -7.48 18.76
N ILE A 18 0.45 -7.66 17.70
CA ILE A 18 0.91 -8.42 16.52
C ILE A 18 1.76 -7.53 15.60
N GLN A 19 3.07 -7.77 15.57
CA GLN A 19 4.01 -7.07 14.69
C GLN A 19 4.03 -7.72 13.30
N PRO A 20 3.79 -6.99 12.20
CA PRO A 20 3.86 -7.56 10.86
C PRO A 20 5.26 -8.11 10.55
N ASN A 21 5.31 -9.21 9.81
CA ASN A 21 6.54 -9.79 9.27
C ASN A 21 6.47 -10.05 7.75
N PHE A 22 5.30 -9.88 7.14
CA PHE A 22 5.11 -9.94 5.69
C PHE A 22 4.25 -8.77 5.21
N PHE A 23 4.36 -8.45 3.93
CA PHE A 23 3.52 -7.45 3.27
C PHE A 23 3.31 -7.79 1.79
N LEU A 24 2.19 -7.34 1.25
CA LEU A 24 1.90 -7.35 -0.18
C LEU A 24 2.15 -5.98 -0.75
N ALA A 25 2.70 -5.95 -1.96
CA ALA A 25 3.00 -4.69 -2.62
C ALA A 25 2.96 -4.80 -4.14
N VAL A 26 2.67 -3.67 -4.78
CA VAL A 26 2.91 -3.47 -6.20
C VAL A 26 4.35 -3.00 -6.37
N ARG A 27 5.21 -3.84 -6.94
CA ARG A 27 6.61 -3.46 -7.18
C ARG A 27 6.71 -2.53 -8.40
N ILE A 28 7.49 -1.45 -8.23
CA ILE A 28 7.77 -0.50 -9.30
C ILE A 28 8.98 -0.99 -10.10
N HIS A 29 8.78 -1.35 -11.37
CA HIS A 29 9.83 -1.88 -12.25
C HIS A 29 10.26 -0.90 -13.36
N ASN A 30 9.69 0.31 -13.42
CA ASN A 30 10.01 1.27 -14.48
C ASN A 30 11.45 1.79 -14.31
N PRO A 31 12.38 1.49 -15.25
CA PRO A 31 13.79 1.89 -15.12
C PRO A 31 14.00 3.41 -15.13
N GLU A 32 13.13 4.17 -15.80
CA GLU A 32 13.21 5.64 -15.79
C GLU A 32 12.82 6.19 -14.41
N LEU A 33 11.84 5.58 -13.73
CA LEU A 33 11.51 5.96 -12.36
C LEU A 33 12.66 5.63 -11.41
N HIS A 34 13.31 4.47 -11.58
CA HIS A 34 14.50 4.10 -10.79
C HIS A 34 15.59 5.16 -10.92
N LYS A 35 15.98 5.48 -12.16
CA LYS A 35 16.99 6.53 -12.44
C LYS A 35 16.63 7.89 -11.82
N LYS A 36 15.36 8.30 -11.91
CA LYS A 36 14.88 9.57 -11.32
C LYS A 36 15.00 9.56 -9.80
N VAL A 37 14.60 8.46 -9.14
CA VAL A 37 14.71 8.32 -7.68
C VAL A 37 16.18 8.30 -7.25
N ASP A 38 17.03 7.58 -7.97
CA ASP A 38 18.48 7.53 -7.68
C ASP A 38 19.11 8.92 -7.79
N GLY A 39 18.74 9.71 -8.80
CA GLY A 39 19.20 11.10 -8.95
C GLY A 39 18.75 12.02 -7.80
N ILE A 40 17.52 11.87 -7.31
CA ILE A 40 17.01 12.59 -6.14
C ILE A 40 17.78 12.19 -4.88
N GLN A 41 17.92 10.88 -4.63
CA GLN A 41 18.66 10.35 -3.48
C GLN A 41 20.13 10.77 -3.49
N HIS A 42 20.78 10.76 -4.67
CA HIS A 42 22.15 11.24 -4.84
C HIS A 42 22.27 12.73 -4.49
N SER A 43 21.32 13.55 -4.94
CA SER A 43 21.30 14.98 -4.65
C SER A 43 21.13 15.26 -3.16
N ILE A 44 20.27 14.50 -2.47
CA ILE A 44 20.09 14.58 -1.00
C ILE A 44 21.39 14.20 -0.28
N ALA A 45 22.01 13.09 -0.67
CA ALA A 45 23.26 12.62 -0.06
C ALA A 45 24.47 13.52 -0.36
N LYS A 46 24.44 14.27 -1.45
CA LYS A 46 25.46 15.30 -1.76
C LYS A 46 25.28 16.54 -0.89
N TYR A 47 24.04 16.90 -0.54
CA TYR A 47 23.74 18.02 0.34
C TYR A 47 24.13 17.72 1.80
N ASP A 48 23.78 16.53 2.30
CA ASP A 48 24.21 16.03 3.61
C ASP A 48 24.60 14.56 3.53
N GLU A 49 25.89 14.30 3.67
CA GLU A 49 26.47 12.95 3.58
C GLU A 49 25.94 11.99 4.66
N LYS A 50 25.48 12.52 5.81
CA LYS A 50 24.89 11.70 6.88
C LYS A 50 23.58 11.05 6.45
N LEU A 51 22.94 11.53 5.38
CA LEU A 51 21.70 10.98 4.82
C LEU A 51 21.94 9.87 3.79
N ARG A 52 23.19 9.64 3.35
CA ARG A 52 23.50 8.54 2.41
C ARG A 52 23.04 7.16 2.89
N PRO A 53 23.21 6.74 4.17
CA PRO A 53 22.75 5.42 4.61
C PRO A 53 21.23 5.31 4.77
N THR A 54 20.47 6.40 4.67
CA THR A 54 19.01 6.38 4.84
C THR A 54 18.25 6.16 3.53
N THR A 55 18.96 6.04 2.41
CA THR A 55 18.35 5.78 1.09
C THR A 55 17.99 4.32 0.94
N ILE A 56 16.96 4.04 0.12
CA ILE A 56 16.60 2.68 -0.27
C ILE A 56 17.06 2.43 -1.70
N SER A 57 17.51 1.21 -2.00
CA SER A 57 17.74 0.81 -3.39
C SER A 57 16.47 1.03 -4.22
N SER A 58 16.61 1.60 -5.42
CA SER A 58 15.50 1.78 -6.35
C SER A 58 14.82 0.47 -6.75
N GLU A 59 15.52 -0.66 -6.67
CA GLU A 59 14.96 -2.01 -6.88
C GLU A 59 13.95 -2.45 -5.79
N LYS A 60 13.98 -1.76 -4.64
CA LYS A 60 13.06 -1.96 -3.53
C LYS A 60 11.85 -1.02 -3.59
N LEU A 61 11.70 -0.20 -4.64
CA LEU A 61 10.55 0.70 -4.77
C LEU A 61 9.26 -0.12 -4.95
N HIS A 62 8.27 0.20 -4.11
CA HIS A 62 6.99 -0.48 -4.11
C HIS A 62 5.90 0.40 -3.50
N VAL A 63 4.65 0.07 -3.82
CA VAL A 63 3.46 0.57 -3.12
C VAL A 63 2.95 -0.57 -2.25
N SER A 64 3.05 -0.42 -0.92
CA SER A 64 2.49 -1.40 0.02
C SER A 64 0.96 -1.37 -0.05
N LEU A 65 0.35 -2.54 -0.23
CA LEU A 65 -1.11 -2.73 -0.25
C LEU A 65 -1.64 -3.27 1.08
N MET A 66 -0.87 -4.14 1.73
CA MET A 66 -1.30 -4.80 2.97
C MET A 66 -0.09 -5.27 3.75
N VAL A 67 -0.11 -5.11 5.08
CA VAL A 67 0.84 -5.75 6.01
C VAL A 67 0.14 -6.84 6.80
N MET A 68 0.84 -7.93 7.08
CA MET A 68 0.29 -9.11 7.74
C MET A 68 1.32 -9.80 8.65
N ARG A 69 0.83 -10.72 9.48
CA ARG A 69 1.64 -11.68 10.24
C ARG A 69 1.40 -13.08 9.68
N LEU A 70 2.48 -13.78 9.34
CA LEU A 70 2.46 -15.23 9.11
C LEU A 70 3.27 -15.88 10.24
N GLU A 71 2.66 -16.75 11.02
CA GLU A 71 3.22 -17.34 12.24
C GLU A 71 3.92 -18.67 12.01
N ASN A 72 3.51 -19.42 10.98
CA ASN A 72 3.97 -20.78 10.75
C ASN A 72 4.18 -21.11 9.26
N ALA A 73 4.84 -22.23 8.99
CA ALA A 73 5.16 -22.68 7.63
C ALA A 73 3.91 -22.97 6.79
N GLU A 74 2.80 -23.37 7.42
CA GLU A 74 1.54 -23.65 6.75
C GLU A 74 0.91 -22.38 6.19
N GLU A 75 0.91 -21.29 6.96
CA GLU A 75 0.45 -19.96 6.51
C GLU A 75 1.34 -19.42 5.38
N ILE A 76 2.66 -19.56 5.48
CA ILE A 76 3.60 -19.17 4.42
C ILE A 76 3.33 -19.98 3.13
N GLN A 77 3.05 -21.29 3.26
CA GLN A 77 2.75 -22.13 2.10
C GLN A 77 1.38 -21.81 1.48
N ARG A 78 0.39 -21.44 2.30
CA ARG A 78 -0.96 -21.09 1.84
C ARG A 78 -1.02 -19.70 1.21
N GLU A 79 -0.20 -18.76 1.66
CA GLU A 79 -0.16 -17.37 1.16
C GLU A 79 -0.10 -17.31 -0.38
N GLY A 80 0.77 -18.09 -1.02
CA GLY A 80 0.90 -18.07 -2.48
C GLY A 80 -0.37 -18.51 -3.21
N LYS A 81 -1.17 -19.41 -2.61
CA LYS A 81 -2.46 -19.83 -3.16
C LYS A 81 -3.50 -18.71 -3.02
N ILE A 82 -3.53 -18.04 -1.87
CA ILE A 82 -4.42 -16.91 -1.60
C ILE A 82 -4.09 -15.74 -2.54
N LEU A 83 -2.81 -15.45 -2.72
CA LEU A 83 -2.34 -14.43 -3.68
C LEU A 83 -2.76 -14.79 -5.11
N HIS A 84 -2.70 -16.07 -5.49
CA HIS A 84 -3.19 -16.51 -6.79
C HIS A 84 -4.69 -16.28 -6.98
N GLN A 85 -5.51 -16.46 -5.95
CA GLN A 85 -6.95 -16.17 -5.99
C GLN A 85 -7.23 -14.67 -6.23
N CYS A 86 -6.31 -13.78 -5.84
CA CYS A 86 -6.45 -12.33 -6.06
C CYS A 86 -6.31 -11.95 -7.54
N LYS A 87 -5.73 -12.81 -8.39
CA LYS A 87 -5.40 -12.49 -9.78
C LYS A 87 -6.62 -12.02 -10.58
N THR A 88 -7.64 -12.85 -10.71
CA THR A 88 -8.81 -12.54 -11.54
C THR A 88 -9.59 -11.30 -11.05
N PRO A 89 -9.86 -11.13 -9.75
CA PRO A 89 -10.47 -9.90 -9.25
C PRO A 89 -9.64 -8.64 -9.53
N VAL A 90 -8.31 -8.70 -9.37
CA VAL A 90 -7.42 -7.56 -9.64
C VAL A 90 -7.34 -7.26 -11.15
N GLU A 91 -7.30 -8.28 -12.01
CA GLU A 91 -7.38 -8.11 -13.47
C GLU A 91 -8.68 -7.41 -13.89
N ALA A 92 -9.80 -7.74 -13.26
CA ALA A 92 -11.09 -7.09 -13.52
C ALA A 92 -11.12 -5.62 -13.10
N ILE A 93 -10.36 -5.23 -12.07
CA ILE A 93 -10.17 -3.82 -11.68
C ILE A 93 -9.26 -3.12 -12.69
N ALA A 94 -8.14 -3.77 -13.05
CA ALA A 94 -7.18 -3.26 -14.02
C ALA A 94 -7.80 -3.03 -15.41
N ALA A 95 -8.69 -3.92 -15.87
CA ALA A 95 -9.35 -3.79 -17.16
C ALA A 95 -10.26 -2.55 -17.28
N LYS A 96 -10.69 -1.96 -16.15
CA LYS A 96 -11.57 -0.78 -16.12
C LYS A 96 -10.81 0.55 -16.22
N SER A 97 -9.47 0.52 -16.19
CA SER A 97 -8.64 1.73 -16.18
C SER A 97 -7.42 1.59 -17.09
N ALA A 98 -7.11 2.62 -17.88
CA ALA A 98 -5.81 2.71 -18.54
C ALA A 98 -4.70 2.77 -17.48
N MET A 99 -3.83 1.76 -17.47
CA MET A 99 -2.89 1.47 -16.39
C MET A 99 -1.61 2.31 -16.48
N THR A 100 -1.70 3.57 -16.04
CA THR A 100 -0.54 4.41 -15.77
C THR A 100 -0.61 4.88 -14.33
N LEU A 101 0.36 4.49 -13.50
CA LEU A 101 0.47 5.00 -12.13
C LEU A 101 1.38 6.24 -12.11
N ARG A 102 0.78 7.41 -11.92
CA ARG A 102 1.48 8.69 -11.74
C ARG A 102 1.64 9.02 -10.26
N PHE A 103 2.83 9.49 -9.91
CA PHE A 103 3.20 9.93 -8.57
C PHE A 103 3.74 11.35 -8.65
N SER A 104 3.11 12.29 -7.95
CA SER A 104 3.52 13.70 -7.96
C SER A 104 3.50 14.36 -6.59
N GLY A 105 2.75 13.82 -5.63
CA GLY A 105 2.69 14.35 -4.27
C GLY A 105 3.91 13.94 -3.45
N ARG A 106 4.15 14.64 -2.34
CA ARG A 106 5.14 14.26 -1.32
C ARG A 106 4.45 14.07 0.01
N GLY A 107 4.98 13.18 0.83
CA GLY A 107 4.52 12.95 2.19
C GLY A 107 5.65 12.46 3.06
N HIS A 108 5.43 12.49 4.37
CA HIS A 108 6.32 11.84 5.30
C HIS A 108 5.56 11.20 6.46
N PHE A 109 6.09 10.12 7.01
CA PHE A 109 5.63 9.57 8.28
C PHE A 109 6.51 10.10 9.40
N GLY A 110 5.96 10.97 10.26
CA GLY A 110 6.66 11.48 11.45
C GLY A 110 8.01 12.14 11.18
N HIS A 111 8.21 12.72 9.99
CA HIS A 111 9.49 13.24 9.50
C HIS A 111 10.64 12.22 9.40
N GLN A 112 10.34 10.92 9.53
CA GLN A 112 11.33 9.84 9.50
C GLN A 112 11.40 9.13 8.15
N PHE A 113 10.28 9.07 7.43
CA PHE A 113 10.20 8.39 6.13
C PHE A 113 9.61 9.32 5.09
N LEU A 114 10.39 9.68 4.07
CA LEU A 114 9.91 10.44 2.91
C LEU A 114 9.34 9.49 1.85
N TYR A 115 8.17 9.82 1.31
CA TYR A 115 7.56 9.06 0.23
C TYR A 115 6.87 9.96 -0.79
N THR A 116 6.64 9.41 -1.98
CA THR A 116 5.83 10.05 -3.02
C THR A 116 4.40 9.56 -2.95
N LYS A 117 3.43 10.44 -3.19
CA LYS A 117 2.00 10.09 -3.21
C LYS A 117 1.54 9.87 -4.65
N PRO A 118 0.73 8.82 -4.90
CA PRO A 118 0.02 8.69 -6.16
C PRO A 118 -0.94 9.87 -6.36
N ASP A 119 -1.27 10.15 -7.62
CA ASP A 119 -2.31 11.12 -7.95
C ASP A 119 -3.70 10.58 -7.56
N VAL A 120 -4.73 11.42 -7.56
CA VAL A 120 -6.06 11.09 -7.01
C VAL A 120 -6.68 9.87 -7.69
N LYS A 121 -6.63 9.82 -9.03
CA LYS A 121 -7.18 8.71 -9.82
C LYS A 121 -6.47 7.39 -9.50
N GLU A 122 -5.14 7.44 -9.40
CA GLU A 122 -4.29 6.31 -9.09
C GLU A 122 -4.46 5.84 -7.65
N THR A 123 -4.73 6.76 -6.73
CA THR A 123 -5.08 6.46 -5.33
C THR A 123 -6.36 5.62 -5.28
N ILE A 124 -7.44 6.07 -5.95
CA ILE A 124 -8.72 5.34 -6.01
C ILE A 124 -8.53 3.93 -6.61
N PHE A 125 -7.71 3.82 -7.65
CA PHE A 125 -7.38 2.53 -8.25
C PHE A 125 -6.64 1.62 -7.25
N LEU A 126 -5.59 2.12 -6.61
CA LEU A 126 -4.79 1.36 -5.63
C LEU A 126 -5.62 0.94 -4.42
N GLU A 127 -6.53 1.81 -3.94
CA GLU A 127 -7.47 1.50 -2.86
C GLU A 127 -8.43 0.37 -3.25
N SER A 128 -8.93 0.36 -4.50
CA SER A 128 -9.79 -0.71 -4.99
C SER A 128 -9.05 -2.07 -5.03
N VAL A 129 -7.78 -2.05 -5.43
CA VAL A 129 -6.91 -3.23 -5.43
C VAL A 129 -6.62 -3.68 -4.00
N GLU A 130 -6.24 -2.76 -3.11
CA GLU A 130 -6.00 -3.02 -1.69
C GLU A 130 -7.24 -3.65 -1.02
N GLU A 131 -8.43 -3.05 -1.19
CA GLU A 131 -9.66 -3.54 -0.57
C GLU A 131 -9.95 -4.98 -1.01
N THR A 132 -9.77 -5.26 -2.30
CA THR A 132 -9.99 -6.59 -2.87
C THR A 132 -9.03 -7.61 -2.28
N VAL A 133 -7.73 -7.29 -2.26
CA VAL A 133 -6.68 -8.17 -1.71
C VAL A 133 -6.92 -8.40 -0.22
N ARG A 134 -7.14 -7.34 0.56
CA ARG A 134 -7.42 -7.43 2.01
C ARG A 134 -8.63 -8.31 2.29
N LYS A 135 -9.70 -8.18 1.51
CA LYS A 135 -10.92 -8.98 1.67
C LYS A 135 -10.65 -10.46 1.44
N ILE A 136 -9.95 -10.82 0.37
CA ILE A 136 -9.64 -12.22 0.05
C ILE A 136 -8.75 -12.82 1.14
N PHE A 137 -7.65 -12.14 1.50
CA PHE A 137 -6.75 -12.57 2.57
C PHE A 137 -7.47 -12.76 3.92
N THR A 138 -8.38 -11.85 4.26
CA THR A 138 -9.18 -11.95 5.50
C THR A 138 -10.13 -13.15 5.47
N ILE A 139 -10.80 -13.42 4.34
CA ILE A 139 -11.69 -14.58 4.18
C ILE A 139 -10.91 -15.90 4.35
N GLU A 140 -9.68 -15.93 3.84
CA GLU A 140 -8.79 -17.10 3.91
C GLU A 140 -8.03 -17.21 5.26
N GLY A 141 -8.35 -16.34 6.23
CA GLY A 141 -7.85 -16.42 7.61
C GLY A 141 -6.57 -15.66 7.89
N ILE A 142 -6.07 -14.83 6.96
CA ILE A 142 -4.87 -14.01 7.12
C ILE A 142 -5.26 -12.52 7.07
N PRO A 143 -5.75 -11.93 8.18
CA PRO A 143 -6.14 -10.52 8.18
C PRO A 143 -4.92 -9.60 8.15
N SER A 144 -5.13 -8.35 7.75
CA SER A 144 -4.10 -7.33 7.88
C SER A 144 -3.89 -6.93 9.34
N THR A 145 -2.64 -6.67 9.70
CA THR A 145 -2.26 -6.14 11.02
C THR A 145 -2.34 -4.61 11.08
N ASP A 146 -2.62 -3.92 9.96
CA ASP A 146 -2.77 -2.46 9.96
C ASP A 146 -4.15 -2.06 10.48
N SER A 147 -4.16 -1.13 11.44
CA SER A 147 -5.37 -0.53 12.01
C SER A 147 -5.75 0.79 11.35
N ARG A 148 -4.92 1.31 10.44
CA ARG A 148 -5.20 2.57 9.74
C ARG A 148 -6.28 2.33 8.70
N VAL A 149 -7.37 3.08 8.80
CA VAL A 149 -8.35 3.20 7.72
C VAL A 149 -7.74 4.14 6.68
N HIS A 150 -7.52 3.65 5.45
CA HIS A 150 -7.11 4.49 4.33
C HIS A 150 -8.33 5.31 3.85
N THR A 151 -8.70 6.35 4.60
CA THR A 151 -9.79 7.26 4.20
C THR A 151 -9.19 8.41 3.37
N SER A 152 -9.04 8.21 2.06
CA SER A 152 -8.61 9.31 1.16
C SER A 152 -9.68 10.39 0.97
N LEU A 153 -10.92 10.16 1.41
CA LEU A 153 -12.01 11.12 1.26
C LEU A 153 -11.94 12.31 2.26
N GLU A 154 -11.44 12.12 3.49
CA GLU A 154 -11.39 13.20 4.50
C GLU A 154 -10.36 14.31 4.16
N HIS A 155 -9.35 13.99 3.34
CA HIS A 155 -8.32 14.97 2.96
C HIS A 155 -8.69 15.81 1.73
N HIS A 156 -9.71 15.41 0.96
CA HIS A 156 -10.17 16.16 -0.20
C HIS A 156 -11.24 17.20 0.12
N GLU A 157 -12.12 16.96 1.10
CA GLU A 157 -13.12 17.95 1.53
C GLU A 157 -12.48 19.13 2.28
N ASN A 158 -11.49 18.86 3.15
CA ASN A 158 -10.82 19.90 3.94
C ASN A 158 -9.98 20.91 3.12
N ARG A 159 -9.80 20.71 1.81
CA ARG A 159 -9.15 21.69 0.92
C ARG A 159 -10.12 22.56 0.11
N ARG A 160 -11.42 22.22 0.06
CA ARG A 160 -12.42 23.06 -0.62
C ARG A 160 -13.04 24.11 0.28
N GLU A 161 -12.89 24.00 1.60
CA GLU A 161 -13.40 24.98 2.57
C GLU A 161 -12.39 26.06 2.99
N LYS A 162 -11.22 26.13 2.34
CA LYS A 162 -10.19 27.15 2.62
C LYS A 162 -9.67 27.87 1.36
N VAL A 163 -10.58 28.25 0.47
CA VAL A 163 -10.32 29.26 -0.57
C VAL A 163 -11.30 30.41 -0.38
#